data_AF-A0A928P0B2-F1
#
_entry.id   AF-A0A928P0B2-F1
#
_cell.length_a   1.000
_cell.length_b   1.000
_cell.length_c   1.000
_cell.angle_alpha   90.00
_cell.angle_beta   90.00
_cell.angle_gamma   90.00
#
_symmetry.space_group_name_H-M   'P 1'
#
loop_
_entity.id
_entity.type
_entity.pdbx_description
1 polymer ?
#
loop_
_entity_poly.entity_id
_entity_poly.type
_entity_poly.pdbx_seq_one_letter_code
_entity_poly.pdbx_strand_id
1 'polypeptide(L)'
;MPCDRLSYGFCEKAQLFCLWSIPHNIWRRITYLFLYKIRGNMEELRRLKIPYPIIVEGKYDRLRLLSVCEANIYVTDGFGIFKKNEKLSLFRELSKRTPIIVLTDSDGAGKLIRSHLTSAVPKDRLIQLYIPKIRGVEKRKSEPSAEGTLGVEGMERSMLYNMLLPFEDEKITERIMENPISKTDFYNFGLSGGADSKAKRDVLASKLGLPSGMTANALLEAIKILVTYGEWIELMAENETKM
;
A
#
# COMPACT_ATOMS: atom_id res chain seq x y z
N MET A 1 -46.68 -2.31 -32.95
CA MET A 1 -45.69 -1.22 -33.11
C MET A 1 -45.00 -1.01 -31.77
N PRO A 2 -43.66 -1.08 -31.74
CA PRO A 2 -42.85 -0.84 -30.56
C PRO A 2 -42.72 0.67 -30.33
N CYS A 3 -42.48 1.08 -29.07
CA CYS A 3 -42.06 2.45 -28.77
C CYS A 3 -40.67 2.40 -28.13
N ASP A 4 -39.83 3.29 -28.65
CA ASP A 4 -38.39 3.36 -28.54
C ASP A 4 -37.89 3.96 -27.20
N ARG A 5 -36.69 3.51 -26.82
CA ARG A 5 -35.52 4.23 -26.27
C ARG A 5 -35.65 5.32 -25.17
N LEU A 6 -34.74 5.09 -24.20
CA LEU A 6 -33.90 6.03 -23.45
C LEU A 6 -34.53 6.79 -22.26
N SER A 7 -34.20 6.32 -21.06
CA SER A 7 -33.44 7.14 -20.11
C SER A 7 -32.78 6.25 -19.05
N TYR A 8 -31.44 6.26 -19.06
CA TYR A 8 -30.63 5.79 -17.95
C TYR A 8 -30.84 6.77 -16.79
N GLY A 9 -31.35 6.27 -15.67
CA GLY A 9 -31.49 7.05 -14.46
C GLY A 9 -31.56 6.14 -13.24
N PHE A 10 -30.66 6.38 -12.31
CA PHE A 10 -30.73 5.96 -10.91
C PHE A 10 -30.48 4.47 -10.58
N CYS A 11 -29.24 4.15 -10.21
CA CYS A 11 -28.99 3.37 -8.98
C CYS A 11 -27.54 3.53 -8.49
N GLU A 12 -27.14 4.74 -8.04
CA GLU A 12 -25.84 4.96 -7.37
C GLU A 12 -25.97 5.18 -5.84
N LYS A 13 -27.19 5.19 -5.29
CA LYS A 13 -27.40 5.52 -3.87
C LYS A 13 -27.44 4.32 -2.92
N ALA A 14 -27.37 3.09 -3.41
CA ALA A 14 -27.57 1.91 -2.55
C ALA A 14 -26.29 1.32 -1.92
N GLN A 15 -25.08 1.75 -2.31
CA GLN A 15 -23.83 1.21 -1.74
C GLN A 15 -23.12 2.13 -0.72
N LEU A 16 -23.66 3.31 -0.45
CA LEU A 16 -23.04 4.31 0.44
C LEU A 16 -23.40 4.15 1.93
N PHE A 17 -24.26 3.19 2.29
CA PHE A 17 -24.89 3.18 3.62
C PHE A 17 -24.17 2.39 4.73
N CYS A 18 -23.01 1.76 4.46
CA CYS A 18 -22.21 1.06 5.49
C CYS A 18 -20.94 1.80 5.94
N LEU A 19 -20.77 3.09 5.59
CA LEU A 19 -19.54 3.86 5.85
C LEU A 19 -19.62 4.82 7.07
N TRP A 20 -20.75 4.85 7.78
CA TRP A 20 -21.07 5.91 8.75
C TRP A 20 -20.72 5.56 10.21
N SER A 21 -19.48 5.16 10.49
CA SER A 21 -19.07 5.06 11.91
C SER A 21 -17.58 5.29 12.20
N ILE A 22 -16.75 5.85 11.32
CA ILE A 22 -15.31 6.10 11.60
C ILE A 22 -15.12 7.61 11.87
N PRO A 23 -14.25 8.03 12.81
CA PRO A 23 -13.93 9.43 13.14
C PRO A 23 -13.57 10.22 11.89
N HIS A 24 -13.98 11.47 11.92
CA HIS A 24 -13.76 12.42 10.84
C HIS A 24 -12.28 12.73 10.52
N ASN A 25 -11.32 12.29 11.34
CA ASN A 25 -9.92 12.73 11.30
C ASN A 25 -9.05 11.81 10.43
N ILE A 26 -9.18 10.50 10.60
CA ILE A 26 -8.46 9.46 9.83
C ILE A 26 -9.01 9.38 8.42
N TRP A 27 -10.36 9.45 8.29
CA TRP A 27 -10.92 9.71 6.99
C TRP A 27 -10.40 11.06 6.52
N ARG A 28 -10.37 12.20 7.22
CA ARG A 28 -9.86 13.45 6.60
C ARG A 28 -8.49 13.34 5.89
N ARG A 29 -7.55 12.49 6.30
CA ARG A 29 -6.32 12.26 5.52
C ARG A 29 -6.57 11.36 4.30
N ILE A 30 -7.30 10.26 4.47
CA ILE A 30 -7.73 9.31 3.40
C ILE A 30 -8.83 9.89 2.46
N THR A 31 -9.60 10.87 2.93
CA THR A 31 -10.64 11.65 2.24
C THR A 31 -10.08 12.95 1.73
N TYR A 32 -9.08 13.62 2.29
CA TYR A 32 -8.42 14.73 1.56
C TYR A 32 -7.78 14.18 0.29
N LEU A 33 -7.25 12.96 0.38
CA LEU A 33 -6.84 12.12 -0.74
C LEU A 33 -7.99 11.76 -1.71
N PHE A 34 -9.24 11.73 -1.22
CA PHE A 34 -10.47 11.43 -1.98
C PHE A 34 -11.34 12.67 -2.32
N LEU A 35 -11.06 13.86 -1.75
CA LEU A 35 -11.82 15.12 -1.79
C LEU A 35 -11.07 16.21 -2.57
N TYR A 36 -9.78 16.01 -2.88
CA TYR A 36 -9.15 16.69 -4.02
C TYR A 36 -9.90 16.43 -5.35
N LYS A 37 -10.84 15.49 -5.32
CA LYS A 37 -11.84 15.10 -6.32
C LYS A 37 -12.80 16.21 -6.80
N ILE A 38 -12.78 17.46 -6.30
CA ILE A 38 -13.76 18.47 -6.77
C ILE A 38 -13.19 19.77 -7.36
N ARG A 39 -11.89 20.09 -7.30
CA ARG A 39 -11.47 21.44 -7.77
C ARG A 39 -10.02 21.64 -8.25
N GLY A 40 -9.45 20.69 -8.98
CA GLY A 40 -8.17 20.91 -9.68
C GLY A 40 -7.97 19.93 -10.82
N ASN A 41 -7.43 20.40 -11.95
CA ASN A 41 -7.19 19.60 -13.14
C ASN A 41 -6.23 18.44 -12.81
N MET A 42 -6.77 17.21 -12.78
CA MET A 42 -6.06 15.98 -12.37
C MET A 42 -4.86 15.60 -13.26
N GLU A 43 -4.77 16.21 -14.45
CA GLU A 43 -3.69 16.04 -15.43
C GLU A 43 -2.37 16.76 -15.03
N GLU A 44 -2.38 17.66 -14.03
CA GLU A 44 -1.23 18.49 -13.64
C GLU A 44 -0.55 18.07 -12.32
N LEU A 45 -0.69 16.82 -11.87
CA LEU A 45 0.14 16.34 -10.77
C LEU A 45 1.60 16.24 -11.24
N ARG A 46 2.44 17.14 -10.72
CA ARG A 46 3.91 17.12 -10.92
C ARG A 46 4.46 15.73 -10.60
N ARG A 47 5.59 15.36 -11.18
CA ARG A 47 6.26 14.11 -10.77
C ARG A 47 6.92 14.31 -9.41
N LEU A 48 6.72 13.33 -8.52
CA LEU A 48 7.40 13.27 -7.22
C LEU A 48 8.89 13.00 -7.43
N LYS A 49 9.76 13.58 -6.61
CA LYS A 49 11.18 13.23 -6.62
C LYS A 49 11.46 12.34 -5.43
N ILE A 50 11.67 11.05 -5.69
CA ILE A 50 11.87 10.07 -4.63
C ILE A 50 13.36 9.71 -4.59
N PRO A 51 14.09 10.08 -3.52
CA PRO A 51 15.52 9.84 -3.41
C PRO A 51 15.86 8.36 -3.13
N TYR A 52 14.84 7.54 -2.84
CA TYR A 52 14.98 6.13 -2.50
C TYR A 52 14.85 5.22 -3.74
N PRO A 53 15.68 4.16 -3.85
CA PRO A 53 15.46 3.07 -4.78
C PRO A 53 14.10 2.41 -4.56
N ILE A 54 13.36 2.15 -5.65
CA ILE A 54 12.08 1.43 -5.62
C ILE A 54 12.22 0.10 -6.35
N ILE A 55 11.87 -1.01 -5.71
CA ILE A 55 11.81 -2.34 -6.31
C ILE A 55 10.35 -2.68 -6.62
N VAL A 56 10.09 -3.10 -7.85
CA VAL A 56 8.79 -3.59 -8.32
C VAL A 56 8.91 -4.98 -8.95
N GLU A 57 7.79 -5.68 -9.10
CA GLU A 57 7.75 -7.02 -9.68
C GLU A 57 7.92 -6.96 -11.21
N GLY A 58 7.07 -6.18 -11.88
CA GLY A 58 6.92 -6.17 -13.33
C GLY A 58 7.39 -4.90 -14.04
N LYS A 59 7.64 -5.04 -15.35
CA LYS A 59 7.97 -3.91 -16.23
C LYS A 59 6.84 -2.88 -16.32
N TYR A 60 5.60 -3.33 -16.20
CA TYR A 60 4.41 -2.48 -16.28
C TYR A 60 4.25 -1.62 -15.03
N ASP A 61 4.52 -2.18 -13.84
CA ASP A 61 4.59 -1.43 -12.59
C ASP A 61 5.62 -0.30 -12.68
N ARG A 62 6.80 -0.60 -13.24
CA ARG A 62 7.82 0.43 -13.49
C ARG A 62 7.31 1.53 -14.42
N LEU A 63 6.67 1.18 -15.54
CA LEU A 63 6.11 2.18 -16.45
C LEU A 63 5.06 3.05 -15.76
N ARG A 64 4.22 2.44 -14.92
CA ARG A 64 3.21 3.16 -14.16
C ARG A 64 3.84 4.11 -13.15
N LEU A 65 4.84 3.66 -12.40
CA LEU A 65 5.58 4.48 -11.44
C LEU A 65 6.33 5.64 -12.10
N LEU A 66 6.94 5.43 -13.27
CA LEU A 66 7.61 6.49 -14.03
C LEU A 66 6.65 7.61 -14.48
N SER A 67 5.34 7.32 -14.57
CA SER A 67 4.35 8.36 -14.81
C SER A 67 4.13 9.26 -13.58
N VAL A 68 4.36 8.74 -12.38
CA VAL A 68 4.07 9.38 -11.08
C VAL A 68 5.29 10.03 -10.45
N CYS A 69 6.46 9.41 -10.55
CA CYS A 69 7.66 9.80 -9.83
C CYS A 69 8.93 9.68 -10.68
N GLU A 70 9.91 10.50 -10.33
CA GLU A 70 11.31 10.41 -10.73
C GLU A 70 12.06 9.69 -9.59
N ALA A 71 12.45 8.44 -9.85
CA ALA A 71 13.08 7.56 -8.87
C ALA A 71 13.93 6.49 -9.56
N ASN A 72 14.88 5.89 -8.83
CA ASN A 72 15.63 4.73 -9.30
C ASN A 72 14.78 3.46 -9.15
N ILE A 73 14.07 3.06 -10.22
CA ILE A 73 13.13 1.92 -10.19
C ILE A 73 13.76 0.65 -10.79
N TYR A 74 13.78 -0.44 -10.01
CA TYR A 74 14.34 -1.74 -10.32
C TYR A 74 13.23 -2.80 -10.44
N VAL A 75 13.26 -3.64 -11.48
CA VAL A 75 12.21 -4.65 -11.76
C VAL A 75 12.73 -6.06 -11.49
N THR A 76 12.14 -6.83 -10.58
CA THR A 76 12.66 -8.17 -10.23
C THR A 76 12.68 -9.13 -11.42
N ASP A 77 11.66 -9.09 -12.28
CA ASP A 77 11.49 -10.02 -13.41
C ASP A 77 12.15 -9.53 -14.71
N GLY A 78 12.42 -8.23 -14.83
CA GLY A 78 13.00 -7.62 -16.03
C GLY A 78 14.52 -7.81 -16.17
N PHE A 79 15.21 -8.17 -15.07
CA PHE A 79 16.65 -8.43 -15.06
C PHE A 79 17.00 -9.85 -15.53
N GLY A 80 16.47 -10.29 -16.68
CA GLY A 80 16.76 -11.63 -17.24
C GLY A 80 18.25 -11.91 -17.52
N ILE A 81 19.08 -10.85 -17.48
CA ILE A 81 20.54 -10.91 -17.65
C ILE A 81 21.27 -11.18 -16.32
N PHE A 82 20.68 -10.81 -15.17
CA PHE A 82 21.35 -10.93 -13.87
C PHE A 82 20.97 -12.24 -13.17
N LYS A 83 21.98 -12.95 -12.65
CA LYS A 83 21.75 -14.11 -11.78
C LYS A 83 21.12 -13.65 -10.45
N LYS A 84 20.37 -14.53 -9.80
CA LYS A 84 19.71 -14.25 -8.51
C LYS A 84 20.68 -13.64 -7.48
N ASN A 85 21.90 -14.15 -7.39
CA ASN A 85 22.91 -13.66 -6.46
C ASN A 85 23.43 -12.26 -6.80
N GLU A 86 23.54 -11.92 -8.09
CA GLU A 86 23.98 -10.58 -8.53
C GLU A 86 22.93 -9.53 -8.20
N LYS A 87 21.63 -9.85 -8.39
CA LYS A 87 20.53 -8.96 -7.98
C LYS A 87 20.54 -8.71 -6.48
N LEU A 88 20.72 -9.75 -5.67
CA LEU A 88 20.77 -9.60 -4.21
C LEU A 88 22.00 -8.79 -3.77
N SER A 89 23.15 -8.98 -4.39
CA SER A 89 24.35 -8.17 -4.14
C SER A 89 24.13 -6.69 -4.48
N LEU A 90 23.46 -6.40 -5.60
CA LEU A 90 23.08 -5.04 -5.97
C LEU A 90 22.18 -4.39 -4.91
N PHE A 91 21.11 -5.05 -4.51
CA PHE A 91 20.19 -4.52 -3.50
C PHE A 91 20.86 -4.36 -2.13
N ARG A 92 21.74 -5.30 -1.76
CA ARG A 92 22.55 -5.18 -0.55
C ARG A 92 23.44 -3.94 -0.59
N GLU A 93 24.11 -3.68 -1.71
CA GLU A 93 24.97 -2.50 -1.87
C GLU A 93 24.17 -1.20 -1.86
N LEU A 94 23.02 -1.14 -2.53
CA LEU A 94 22.12 0.01 -2.50
C LEU A 94 21.65 0.32 -1.07
N SER A 95 21.29 -0.72 -0.31
CA SER A 95 20.77 -0.56 1.05
C SER A 95 21.75 0.06 2.05
N LYS A 96 23.07 -0.04 1.77
CA LYS A 96 24.11 0.62 2.58
C LYS A 96 24.04 2.14 2.48
N ARG A 97 23.61 2.66 1.33
CA ARG A 97 23.59 4.10 1.04
C ARG A 97 22.24 4.71 1.40
N THR A 98 21.16 4.09 0.94
CA THR A 98 19.80 4.58 1.15
C THR A 98 18.84 3.44 1.45
N PRO A 99 17.78 3.68 2.23
CA PRO A 99 16.68 2.74 2.39
C PRO A 99 16.03 2.42 1.05
N ILE A 100 15.57 1.17 0.90
CA ILE A 100 14.96 0.66 -0.33
C ILE A 100 13.47 0.48 -0.09
N ILE A 101 12.66 1.01 -1.01
CA ILE A 101 11.21 0.81 -1.03
C ILE A 101 10.91 -0.42 -1.87
N VAL A 102 10.15 -1.36 -1.32
CA VAL A 102 9.64 -2.53 -2.04
C VAL A 102 8.15 -2.35 -2.24
N LEU A 103 7.77 -2.16 -3.49
CA LEU A 103 6.37 -2.04 -3.91
C LEU A 103 5.96 -3.37 -4.53
N THR A 104 5.14 -4.13 -3.81
CA THR A 104 4.72 -5.47 -4.24
C THR A 104 3.25 -5.68 -3.93
N ASP A 105 2.58 -6.39 -4.82
CA ASP A 105 1.21 -6.81 -4.63
C ASP A 105 1.12 -7.92 -3.57
N SER A 106 -0.09 -8.19 -3.11
CA SER A 106 -0.35 -9.16 -2.04
C SER A 106 -0.26 -10.63 -2.46
N ASP A 107 0.06 -10.91 -3.72
CA ASP A 107 0.07 -12.24 -4.30
C ASP A 107 1.33 -13.08 -3.95
N GLY A 108 1.32 -14.37 -4.30
CA GLY A 108 2.37 -15.34 -4.01
C GLY A 108 3.75 -14.93 -4.51
N ALA A 109 3.84 -14.31 -5.70
CA ALA A 109 5.09 -13.80 -6.26
C ALA A 109 5.67 -12.66 -5.41
N GLY A 110 4.84 -11.68 -5.03
CA GLY A 110 5.22 -10.60 -4.11
C GLY A 110 5.73 -11.12 -2.75
N LYS A 111 5.13 -12.17 -2.19
CA LYS A 111 5.61 -12.81 -0.95
C LYS A 111 7.00 -13.43 -1.11
N LEU A 112 7.27 -14.09 -2.23
CA LEU A 112 8.60 -14.66 -2.51
C LEU A 112 9.65 -13.56 -2.67
N ILE A 113 9.32 -12.47 -3.37
CA ILE A 113 10.23 -11.31 -3.53
C ILE A 113 10.57 -10.72 -2.17
N ARG A 114 9.55 -10.45 -1.34
CA ARG A 114 9.75 -9.93 0.03
C ARG A 114 10.65 -10.85 0.85
N SER A 115 10.41 -12.16 0.84
CA SER A 115 11.23 -13.14 1.55
C SER A 115 12.70 -13.09 1.13
N HIS A 116 12.97 -13.07 -0.18
CA HIS A 116 14.34 -12.98 -0.70
C HIS A 116 15.04 -11.66 -0.38
N LEU A 117 14.32 -10.54 -0.37
CA LEU A 117 14.90 -9.24 -0.03
C LEU A 117 15.18 -9.13 1.47
N THR A 118 14.27 -9.62 2.32
CA THR A 118 14.47 -9.61 3.78
C THR A 118 15.64 -10.47 4.25
N SER A 119 16.10 -11.44 3.45
CA SER A 119 17.30 -12.23 3.79
C SER A 119 18.60 -11.57 3.35
N ALA A 120 18.56 -10.63 2.40
CA ALA A 120 19.75 -9.97 1.84
C ALA A 120 19.95 -8.53 2.34
N VAL A 121 18.88 -7.85 2.73
CA VAL A 121 18.86 -6.43 3.12
C VAL A 121 18.45 -6.31 4.60
N PRO A 122 19.15 -5.47 5.40
CA PRO A 122 18.73 -5.19 6.78
C PRO A 122 17.29 -4.66 6.86
N LYS A 123 16.54 -5.10 7.87
CA LYS A 123 15.10 -4.78 8.00
C LYS A 123 14.83 -3.28 8.14
N ASP A 124 15.71 -2.57 8.83
CA ASP A 124 15.68 -1.11 9.03
C ASP A 124 15.94 -0.33 7.72
N ARG A 125 16.49 -0.99 6.70
CA ARG A 125 16.75 -0.41 5.38
C ARG A 125 15.75 -0.86 4.32
N LEU A 126 14.74 -1.66 4.68
CA LEU A 126 13.76 -2.22 3.76
C LEU A 126 12.34 -1.73 4.10
N ILE A 127 11.86 -0.77 3.34
CA ILE A 127 10.51 -0.21 3.48
C ILE A 127 9.56 -1.05 2.63
N GLN A 128 8.67 -1.81 3.28
CA GLN A 128 7.70 -2.65 2.58
C GLN A 128 6.40 -1.89 2.39
N LEU A 129 6.15 -1.45 1.16
CA LEU A 129 4.95 -0.71 0.80
C LEU A 129 3.93 -1.68 0.18
N TYR A 130 2.84 -1.89 0.91
CA TYR A 130 1.74 -2.76 0.49
C TYR A 130 0.72 -1.97 -0.31
N ILE A 131 0.40 -2.47 -1.49
CA ILE A 131 -0.64 -1.89 -2.34
C ILE A 131 -2.02 -2.32 -1.84
N PRO A 132 -3.00 -1.41 -1.83
CA PRO A 132 -4.34 -1.76 -1.41
C PRO A 132 -5.04 -2.71 -2.38
N LYS A 133 -5.77 -3.68 -1.82
CA LYS A 133 -6.55 -4.66 -2.57
C LYS A 133 -7.79 -4.00 -3.19
N ILE A 134 -7.65 -3.44 -4.39
CA ILE A 134 -8.79 -2.94 -5.17
C ILE A 134 -9.33 -4.08 -6.03
N ARG A 135 -10.64 -4.35 -5.95
CA ARG A 135 -11.28 -5.31 -6.86
C ARG A 135 -11.21 -4.79 -8.29
N GLY A 136 -10.65 -5.59 -9.18
CA GLY A 136 -10.51 -5.22 -10.59
C GLY A 136 -9.66 -6.22 -11.35
N VAL A 137 -9.84 -6.23 -12.67
CA VAL A 137 -9.04 -7.05 -13.59
C VAL A 137 -8.08 -6.11 -14.30
N GLU A 138 -6.79 -6.42 -14.28
CA GLU A 138 -5.79 -5.69 -15.05
C GLU A 138 -6.12 -5.80 -16.54
N LYS A 139 -6.07 -4.68 -17.28
CA LYS A 139 -6.49 -4.62 -18.70
C LYS A 139 -5.78 -5.64 -19.61
N ARG A 140 -4.61 -6.13 -19.22
CA ARG A 140 -3.82 -7.13 -19.96
C ARG A 140 -4.25 -8.58 -19.66
N LYS A 141 -4.80 -8.86 -18.48
CA LYS A 141 -5.16 -10.24 -18.08
C LYS A 141 -6.64 -10.49 -18.39
N SER A 142 -6.92 -11.56 -19.12
CA SER A 142 -8.29 -12.04 -19.37
C SER A 142 -8.93 -12.64 -18.12
N GLU A 143 -8.11 -13.09 -17.17
CA GLU A 143 -8.53 -13.60 -15.87
C GLU A 143 -8.01 -12.70 -14.75
N PRO A 144 -8.78 -12.49 -13.67
CA PRO A 144 -8.27 -11.80 -12.49
C PRO A 144 -7.03 -12.49 -11.93
N SER A 145 -6.20 -11.74 -11.21
CA SER A 145 -5.19 -12.32 -10.28
C SER A 145 -5.86 -13.38 -9.40
N ALA A 146 -5.15 -14.34 -8.82
CA ALA A 146 -5.74 -15.44 -8.04
C ALA A 146 -6.72 -15.00 -6.93
N GLU A 147 -6.67 -13.73 -6.51
CA GLU A 147 -7.56 -13.09 -5.53
C GLU A 147 -8.57 -12.06 -6.10
N GLY A 148 -8.63 -11.81 -7.42
CA GLY A 148 -9.60 -10.87 -8.02
C GLY A 148 -9.23 -9.38 -7.95
N THR A 149 -7.97 -9.07 -7.65
CA THR A 149 -7.50 -7.70 -7.37
C THR A 149 -6.63 -7.12 -8.48
N LEU A 150 -6.70 -5.81 -8.59
CA LEU A 150 -5.99 -4.96 -9.54
C LEU A 150 -4.59 -4.63 -8.97
N GLY A 151 -3.54 -5.03 -9.68
CA GLY A 151 -2.15 -4.76 -9.31
C GLY A 151 -1.70 -3.35 -9.68
N VAL A 152 -0.41 -3.05 -9.45
CA VAL A 152 0.17 -1.69 -9.56
C VAL A 152 -0.17 -1.01 -10.89
N GLU A 153 -0.11 -1.75 -12.00
CA GLU A 153 -0.40 -1.26 -13.35
C GLU A 153 -1.80 -0.66 -13.47
N GLY A 154 -2.80 -1.30 -12.86
CA GLY A 154 -4.20 -0.87 -12.97
C GLY A 154 -4.56 0.27 -12.02
N MET A 155 -3.69 0.63 -11.07
CA MET A 155 -4.00 1.63 -10.06
C MET A 155 -4.16 3.02 -10.65
N GLU A 156 -5.06 3.80 -10.07
CA GLU A 156 -5.21 5.21 -10.42
C GLU A 156 -3.91 5.97 -10.09
N ARG A 157 -3.52 6.90 -10.98
CA ARG A 157 -2.28 7.67 -10.85
C ARG A 157 -2.26 8.45 -9.54
N SER A 158 -3.40 9.04 -9.17
CA SER A 158 -3.56 9.80 -7.93
C SER A 158 -3.30 8.92 -6.70
N MET A 159 -3.80 7.69 -6.69
CA MET A 159 -3.57 6.77 -5.58
C MET A 159 -2.10 6.42 -5.42
N LEU A 160 -1.41 6.10 -6.51
CA LEU A 160 0.04 5.84 -6.49
C LEU A 160 0.82 7.08 -6.07
N TYR A 161 0.46 8.25 -6.58
CA TYR A 161 1.05 9.52 -6.20
C TYR A 161 0.95 9.73 -4.69
N ASN A 162 -0.24 9.55 -4.15
CA ASN A 162 -0.53 9.75 -2.75
C ASN A 162 0.16 8.74 -1.83
N MET A 163 0.27 7.49 -2.27
CA MET A 163 1.00 6.46 -1.52
C MET A 163 2.50 6.72 -1.49
N LEU A 164 3.03 7.37 -2.54
CA LEU A 164 4.45 7.69 -2.67
C LEU A 164 4.84 9.08 -2.16
N LEU A 165 3.87 9.99 -2.03
CA LEU A 165 4.07 11.37 -1.58
C LEU A 165 4.86 11.46 -0.25
N PRO A 166 4.61 10.63 0.79
CA PRO A 166 5.40 10.67 2.02
C PRO A 166 6.89 10.40 1.81
N PHE A 167 7.27 9.69 0.75
CA PHE A 167 8.65 9.31 0.45
C PHE A 167 9.42 10.35 -0.36
N GLU A 168 8.81 11.49 -0.68
CA GLU A 168 9.54 12.66 -1.16
C GLU A 168 10.28 13.37 0.00
N ASP A 169 9.83 13.19 1.24
CA ASP A 169 10.48 13.70 2.44
C ASP A 169 11.65 12.79 2.85
N GLU A 170 12.88 13.31 2.80
CA GLU A 170 14.09 12.57 3.18
C GLU A 170 14.10 12.10 4.64
N LYS A 171 13.26 12.72 5.50
CA LYS A 171 13.12 12.35 6.91
C LYS A 171 12.06 11.28 7.17
N ILE A 172 11.40 10.76 6.14
CA ILE A 172 10.34 9.75 6.33
C ILE A 172 10.87 8.52 7.06
N THR A 173 12.11 8.11 6.80
CA THR A 173 12.74 6.95 7.44
C THR A 173 12.98 7.19 8.92
N GLU A 174 13.46 8.39 9.30
CA GLU A 174 13.59 8.81 10.70
C GLU A 174 12.22 8.75 11.39
N ARG A 175 11.18 9.33 10.77
CA ARG A 175 9.82 9.29 11.31
C ARG A 175 9.28 7.86 11.49
N ILE A 176 9.51 6.96 10.53
CA ILE A 176 9.09 5.56 10.62
C ILE A 176 9.84 4.85 11.76
N MET A 177 11.15 5.10 11.90
CA MET A 177 11.96 4.49 12.96
C MET A 177 11.54 4.98 14.34
N GLU A 178 11.37 6.29 14.49
CA GLU A 178 10.98 6.97 15.74
C GLU A 178 9.52 6.75 16.13
N ASN A 179 8.68 6.27 15.21
CA ASN A 179 7.29 5.97 15.50
C ASN A 179 7.19 4.93 16.64
N PRO A 180 6.63 5.28 17.82
CA PRO A 180 6.70 4.44 19.02
C PRO A 180 5.71 3.26 19.02
N ILE A 181 4.91 3.07 17.96
CA ILE A 181 4.04 1.89 17.84
C ILE A 181 4.89 0.62 17.96
N SER A 182 4.55 -0.22 18.94
CA SER A 182 5.36 -1.34 19.39
C SER A 182 4.60 -2.67 19.36
N LYS A 183 5.33 -3.77 19.56
CA LYS A 183 4.73 -5.10 19.74
C LYS A 183 3.93 -5.19 21.05
N THR A 184 4.33 -4.43 22.05
CA THR A 184 3.61 -4.36 23.32
C THR A 184 2.23 -3.75 23.11
N ASP A 185 2.11 -2.69 22.29
CA ASP A 185 0.82 -2.15 21.90
C ASP A 185 -0.02 -3.21 21.17
N PHE A 186 0.58 -3.94 20.23
CA PHE A 186 -0.10 -5.03 19.52
C PHE A 186 -0.60 -6.13 20.46
N TYR A 187 0.15 -6.45 21.52
CA TYR A 187 -0.29 -7.40 22.53
C TYR A 187 -1.46 -6.83 23.35
N ASN A 188 -1.32 -5.59 23.83
CA ASN A 188 -2.32 -4.92 24.65
C ASN A 188 -3.67 -4.78 23.93
N PHE A 189 -3.65 -4.47 22.63
CA PHE A 189 -4.87 -4.39 21.81
C PHE A 189 -5.33 -5.76 21.26
N GLY A 190 -4.71 -6.86 21.67
CA GLY A 190 -5.10 -8.22 21.27
C GLY A 190 -4.81 -8.56 19.81
N LEU A 191 -3.98 -7.78 19.11
CA LEU A 191 -3.51 -8.04 17.74
C LEU A 191 -2.40 -9.10 17.68
N SER A 192 -1.89 -9.54 18.83
CA SER A 192 -0.95 -10.65 18.98
C SER A 192 -1.18 -11.42 20.30
N GLY A 193 -0.66 -12.66 20.37
CA GLY A 193 -0.69 -13.46 21.60
C GLY A 193 -2.01 -14.16 21.95
N GLY A 194 -3.14 -13.78 21.33
CA GLY A 194 -4.45 -14.40 21.55
C GLY A 194 -4.94 -15.23 20.36
N ALA A 195 -5.96 -16.07 20.60
CA ALA A 195 -6.59 -16.89 19.57
C ALA A 195 -7.27 -16.03 18.48
N ASP A 196 -7.93 -14.93 18.88
CA ASP A 196 -8.64 -14.03 17.97
C ASP A 196 -7.73 -13.01 17.27
N SER A 197 -6.44 -12.99 17.60
CA SER A 197 -5.51 -11.98 17.08
C SER A 197 -5.42 -11.97 15.57
N LYS A 198 -5.56 -13.13 14.91
CA LYS A 198 -5.56 -13.20 13.44
C LYS A 198 -6.76 -12.46 12.84
N ALA A 199 -7.97 -12.73 13.35
CA ALA A 199 -9.18 -12.10 12.86
C ALA A 199 -9.16 -10.57 13.10
N LYS A 200 -8.72 -10.14 14.29
CA LYS A 200 -8.56 -8.71 14.59
C LYS A 200 -7.56 -8.01 13.65
N ARG A 201 -6.43 -8.65 13.34
CA ARG A 201 -5.47 -8.13 12.35
C ARG A 201 -6.07 -8.02 10.96
N ASP A 202 -6.85 -9.00 10.52
CA ASP A 202 -7.48 -8.98 9.20
C ASP A 202 -8.53 -7.85 9.07
N VAL A 203 -9.32 -7.61 10.12
CA VAL A 203 -10.25 -6.47 10.19
C VAL A 203 -9.51 -5.14 10.13
N LEU A 204 -8.45 -4.98 10.93
CA LEU A 204 -7.63 -3.76 10.96
C LEU A 204 -6.92 -3.52 9.61
N ALA A 205 -6.33 -4.57 9.04
CA ALA A 205 -5.69 -4.51 7.73
C ALA A 205 -6.70 -4.04 6.67
N SER A 206 -7.90 -4.63 6.63
CA SER A 206 -8.95 -4.22 5.69
C SER A 206 -9.34 -2.75 5.84
N LYS A 207 -9.42 -2.22 7.07
CA LYS A 207 -9.72 -0.79 7.32
C LYS A 207 -8.63 0.14 6.79
N LEU A 208 -7.38 -0.28 6.86
CA LEU A 208 -6.22 0.47 6.35
C LEU A 208 -5.94 0.20 4.87
N GLY A 209 -6.79 -0.58 4.20
CA GLY A 209 -6.57 -1.01 2.82
C GLY A 209 -5.44 -2.01 2.66
N LEU A 210 -4.86 -2.55 3.73
CA LEU A 210 -3.78 -3.53 3.71
C LEU A 210 -4.30 -4.95 3.38
N PRO A 211 -3.44 -5.85 2.88
CA PRO A 211 -3.84 -7.21 2.58
C PRO A 211 -4.18 -8.01 3.85
N SER A 212 -5.13 -8.94 3.72
CA SER A 212 -5.44 -9.92 4.76
C SER A 212 -4.34 -10.98 4.91
N GLY A 213 -4.32 -11.66 6.06
CA GLY A 213 -3.38 -12.73 6.36
C GLY A 213 -1.98 -12.25 6.75
N MET A 214 -1.79 -10.96 7.04
CA MET A 214 -0.51 -10.42 7.47
C MET A 214 -0.12 -10.97 8.86
N THR A 215 1.19 -11.23 9.02
CA THR A 215 1.77 -11.52 10.34
C THR A 215 1.72 -10.28 11.22
N ALA A 216 1.75 -10.44 12.55
CA ALA A 216 1.75 -9.31 13.47
C ALA A 216 2.91 -8.33 13.19
N ASN A 217 4.10 -8.86 12.89
CA ASN A 217 5.26 -8.02 12.55
C ASN A 217 5.07 -7.30 11.21
N ALA A 218 4.58 -7.98 10.16
CA ALA A 218 4.36 -7.34 8.87
C ALA A 218 3.32 -6.22 8.94
N LEU A 219 2.23 -6.45 9.69
CA LEU A 219 1.21 -5.44 9.92
C LEU A 219 1.75 -4.26 10.71
N LEU A 220 2.54 -4.52 11.76
CA LEU A 220 3.20 -3.46 12.54
C LEU A 220 4.05 -2.54 11.66
N GLU A 221 4.94 -3.11 10.84
CA GLU A 221 5.79 -2.31 9.94
C GLU A 221 4.96 -1.48 8.96
N ALA A 222 3.90 -2.07 8.39
CA ALA A 222 3.00 -1.35 7.48
C ALA A 222 2.27 -0.18 8.18
N ILE A 223 1.81 -0.39 9.42
CA ILE A 223 1.14 0.64 10.21
C ILE A 223 2.12 1.78 10.56
N LYS A 224 3.37 1.47 10.92
CA LYS A 224 4.38 2.49 11.21
C LYS A 224 4.66 3.42 10.02
N ILE A 225 4.45 2.95 8.80
CA ILE A 225 4.55 3.73 7.56
C ILE A 225 3.30 4.58 7.33
N LEU A 226 2.11 4.03 7.59
CA LEU A 226 0.84 4.65 7.21
C LEU A 226 0.32 5.67 8.22
N VAL A 227 0.56 5.45 9.51
CA VAL A 227 -0.04 6.24 10.59
C VAL A 227 0.98 6.64 11.65
N THR A 228 0.80 7.83 12.20
CA THR A 228 1.53 8.31 13.38
C THR A 228 1.02 7.62 14.66
N TYR A 229 1.76 7.74 15.76
CA TYR A 229 1.32 7.18 17.05
C TYR A 229 0.01 7.80 17.56
N GLY A 230 -0.21 9.10 17.35
CA GLY A 230 -1.49 9.74 17.73
C GLY A 230 -2.66 9.16 16.95
N GLU A 231 -2.53 9.04 15.63
CA GLU A 231 -3.53 8.42 14.75
C GLU A 231 -3.76 6.94 15.08
N TRP A 232 -2.71 6.23 15.52
CA TRP A 232 -2.80 4.85 15.99
C TRP A 232 -3.71 4.73 17.22
N ILE A 233 -3.52 5.58 18.23
CA ILE A 233 -4.35 5.54 19.44
C ILE A 233 -5.81 5.86 19.11
N GLU A 234 -6.08 6.86 18.28
CA GLU A 234 -7.44 7.18 17.81
C GLU A 234 -8.08 5.98 17.10
N LEU A 235 -7.35 5.39 16.14
CA LEU A 235 -7.83 4.23 15.36
C LEU A 235 -8.20 3.04 16.27
N MET A 236 -7.42 2.80 17.33
CA MET A 236 -7.65 1.68 18.24
C MET A 236 -8.80 1.94 19.20
N ALA A 237 -8.97 3.16 19.69
CA ALA A 237 -10.09 3.54 20.55
C ALA A 237 -11.47 3.24 19.91
N GLU A 238 -11.60 3.47 18.60
CA GLU A 238 -12.85 3.21 17.87
C GLU A 238 -13.07 1.75 17.51
N ASN A 239 -11.99 0.98 17.39
CA ASN A 239 -12.08 -0.45 17.18
C ASN A 239 -12.68 -1.15 18.42
N GLU A 240 -12.41 -0.63 19.61
CA GLU A 240 -13.00 -1.12 20.85
C GLU A 240 -14.48 -0.73 21.01
N THR A 241 -14.92 0.39 20.43
CA THR A 241 -16.33 0.86 20.55
C THR A 241 -17.30 0.12 19.61
N LYS A 242 -16.80 -0.72 18.70
CA LYS A 242 -17.58 -1.35 17.61
C LYS A 242 -17.52 -2.87 17.57
N MET A 243 -16.72 -3.48 18.44
CA MET A 243 -16.72 -4.92 18.67
C MET A 243 -17.72 -5.26 19.77
#